data_AF-A0AAW5NTM1-F1
#
_entry.id   AF-A0AAW5NTM1-F1
#
_cell.length_a   1.000
_cell.length_b   1.000
_cell.length_c   1.000
_cell.angle_alpha   90.00
_cell.angle_beta   90.00
_cell.angle_gamma   90.00
#
_symmetry.space_group_name_H-M   'P 1'
#
loop_
_entity.id
_entity.type
_entity.pdbx_description
1 polymer ?
#
loop_
_entity_poly.entity_id
_entity_poly.type
_entity_poly.pdbx_seq_one_letter_code
_entity_poly.pdbx_strand_id
1 'polypeptide(L)'
;MKYLPTKSVVKEKNYSFNLKYMESLKEMIESGNFSNSFNIKKEKGGNLRLDVLMSADKKFAAVRLLQFIPYSYIPVIDMQYLRNDKIIALENFLEHYK
;
A
#
# COMPACT_ATOMS: atom_id res chain seq x y z
N MET A 1 -12.20 -5.93 -10.56
CA MET A 1 -11.92 -7.29 -10.00
C MET A 1 -12.90 -7.58 -8.86
N LYS A 2 -13.22 -8.85 -8.57
CA LYS A 2 -14.08 -9.24 -7.44
C LYS A 2 -13.32 -10.16 -6.49
N TYR A 3 -13.49 -9.97 -5.19
CA TYR A 3 -12.97 -10.88 -4.18
C TYR A 3 -13.90 -12.10 -4.10
N LEU A 4 -13.41 -13.26 -4.56
CA LEU A 4 -14.25 -14.45 -4.77
C LEU A 4 -15.08 -14.88 -3.54
N PRO A 5 -14.53 -14.90 -2.30
CA PRO A 5 -15.28 -15.37 -1.14
C PRO A 5 -16.52 -14.55 -0.80
N THR A 6 -16.51 -13.24 -1.04
CA THR A 6 -17.62 -12.34 -0.68
C THR A 6 -18.28 -11.70 -1.90
N LYS A 7 -17.74 -11.96 -3.09
CA LYS A 7 -18.08 -11.32 -4.37
C LYS A 7 -17.95 -9.79 -4.34
N SER A 8 -17.27 -9.24 -3.34
CA SER A 8 -17.10 -7.80 -3.16
C SER A 8 -16.21 -7.21 -4.24
N VAL A 9 -16.53 -5.99 -4.67
CA VAL A 9 -15.76 -5.26 -5.69
C VAL A 9 -14.40 -4.86 -5.11
N VAL A 10 -13.33 -5.15 -5.83
CA VAL A 10 -11.96 -4.73 -5.48
C VAL A 10 -11.62 -3.48 -6.30
N LYS A 11 -11.17 -2.44 -5.60
CA LYS A 11 -10.67 -1.18 -6.16
C LYS A 11 -9.16 -1.12 -6.04
N GLU A 12 -8.52 -0.60 -7.07
CA GLU A 12 -7.09 -0.29 -7.07
C GLU A 12 -6.88 1.19 -6.77
N LYS A 13 -5.87 1.49 -5.96
CA LYS A 13 -5.38 2.85 -5.70
C LYS A 13 -3.85 2.83 -5.70
N ASN A 14 -3.27 3.94 -6.13
CA ASN A 14 -1.83 4.09 -6.29
C ASN A 14 -1.40 5.34 -5.53
N TYR A 15 -0.32 5.24 -4.77
CA TYR A 15 0.20 6.33 -3.95
C TYR A 15 1.70 6.50 -4.18
N SER A 16 2.13 7.73 -4.46
CA SER A 16 3.54 8.04 -4.69
C SER A 16 4.23 8.56 -3.43
N PHE A 17 5.48 8.14 -3.22
CA PHE A 17 6.32 8.50 -2.09
C PHE A 17 7.76 8.79 -2.52
N ASN A 18 8.46 9.59 -1.72
CA ASN A 18 9.88 9.85 -1.93
C ASN A 18 10.74 8.61 -1.64
N LEU A 19 11.87 8.47 -2.35
CA LEU A 19 12.81 7.35 -2.17
C LEU A 19 13.36 7.25 -0.74
N LYS A 20 13.49 8.37 -0.01
CA LYS A 20 13.99 8.36 1.38
C LYS A 20 13.15 7.53 2.35
N TYR A 21 11.90 7.21 1.98
CA TYR A 21 11.00 6.40 2.80
C TYR A 21 11.03 4.91 2.44
N MET A 22 11.91 4.46 1.53
CA MET A 22 11.92 3.09 1.01
C MET A 22 12.00 2.03 2.10
N GLU A 23 13.02 2.09 2.96
CA GLU A 23 13.23 1.11 4.02
C GLU A 23 12.07 1.12 5.03
N SER A 24 11.62 2.30 5.45
CA SER A 24 10.48 2.42 6.38
C SER A 24 9.18 1.87 5.79
N LEU A 25 8.91 2.12 4.50
CA LEU A 25 7.74 1.57 3.81
C LEU A 25 7.84 0.06 3.65
N LYS A 26 9.04 -0.45 3.32
CA LYS A 26 9.31 -1.88 3.19
C LYS A 26 9.02 -2.61 4.50
N GLU A 27 9.64 -2.17 5.60
CA GLU A 27 9.47 -2.76 6.93
C GLU A 27 8.00 -2.69 7.40
N MET A 28 7.34 -1.56 7.16
CA MET A 28 5.92 -1.37 7.49
C MET A 28 5.01 -2.37 6.76
N ILE A 29 5.27 -2.62 5.47
CA ILE A 29 4.45 -3.52 4.66
C ILE A 29 4.75 -4.98 4.99
N GLU A 30 6.02 -5.35 5.17
CA GLU A 30 6.43 -6.72 5.52
C GLU A 30 5.93 -7.12 6.92
N SER A 31 6.01 -6.23 7.91
CA SER A 31 5.41 -6.45 9.24
C SER A 31 3.88 -6.41 9.20
N GLY A 32 3.31 -5.67 8.24
CA GLY A 32 1.89 -5.34 8.19
C GLY A 32 1.44 -4.46 9.35
N ASN A 33 2.36 -3.74 9.99
CA ASN A 33 2.09 -2.80 11.07
C ASN A 33 2.13 -1.35 10.55
N PHE A 34 0.96 -0.81 10.24
CA PHE A 34 0.80 0.54 9.69
C PHE A 34 0.72 1.63 10.77
N SER A 35 0.78 1.29 12.05
CA SER A 35 0.57 2.22 13.16
C SER A 35 1.76 3.15 13.41
N ASN A 36 2.98 2.78 12.98
CA ASN A 36 4.22 3.54 13.28
C ASN A 36 4.64 4.53 12.19
N SER A 37 3.77 4.83 11.23
CA SER A 37 4.11 5.55 10.01
C SER A 37 4.11 7.09 10.14
N PHE A 38 4.32 7.65 11.34
CA PHE A 38 4.02 9.05 11.68
C PHE A 38 4.74 10.14 10.86
N ASN A 39 5.75 9.79 10.07
CA ASN A 39 6.58 10.74 9.32
C ASN A 39 6.61 10.51 7.80
N ILE A 40 5.80 9.60 7.27
CA ILE A 40 5.77 9.27 5.84
C ILE A 40 4.72 10.14 5.16
N LYS A 41 5.17 11.04 4.28
CA LYS A 41 4.28 11.91 3.49
C LYS A 41 4.20 11.43 2.05
N LYS A 42 3.01 11.53 1.47
CA LYS A 42 2.80 11.32 0.03
C LYS A 42 3.46 12.46 -0.73
N GLU A 43 3.99 12.14 -1.90
CA GLU A 43 4.65 13.11 -2.76
C GLU A 43 4.22 12.87 -4.22
N LYS A 44 3.71 13.90 -4.89
CA LYS A 44 3.40 13.82 -6.32
C LYS A 44 4.68 13.63 -7.11
N GLY A 45 4.76 12.58 -7.91
CA GLY A 45 5.95 12.28 -8.71
C GLY A 45 7.09 11.63 -7.94
N GLY A 46 6.85 11.15 -6.71
CA GLY A 46 7.85 10.42 -5.95
C GLY A 46 8.33 9.13 -6.65
N ASN A 47 9.58 8.75 -6.39
CA ASN A 47 10.23 7.58 -6.98
C ASN A 47 9.69 6.24 -6.49
N LEU A 48 8.87 6.22 -5.45
CA LEU A 48 8.21 5.01 -4.97
C LEU A 48 6.72 5.06 -5.27
N ARG A 49 6.14 3.91 -5.62
CA ARG A 49 4.71 3.74 -5.84
C ARG A 49 4.20 2.58 -4.98
N LEU A 50 3.24 2.86 -4.11
CA LEU A 50 2.49 1.87 -3.36
C LEU A 50 1.19 1.59 -4.11
N ASP A 51 1.04 0.37 -4.60
CA ASP A 51 -0.22 -0.10 -5.18
C ASP A 51 -1.02 -0.84 -4.12
N VAL A 52 -2.29 -0.48 -3.99
CA VAL A 52 -3.23 -0.99 -3.01
C VAL A 52 -4.47 -1.49 -3.72
N LEU A 53 -4.71 -2.79 -3.65
CA LEU A 53 -5.95 -3.43 -4.03
C LEU A 53 -6.78 -3.65 -2.77
N MET A 54 -7.98 -3.10 -2.68
CA MET A 54 -8.83 -3.27 -1.50
C MET A 54 -10.26 -3.61 -1.90
N SER A 55 -10.84 -4.62 -1.25
CA SER A 55 -12.24 -4.98 -1.42
C SER A 55 -13.15 -3.97 -0.71
N ALA A 56 -14.32 -3.70 -1.29
CA ALA A 56 -15.26 -2.72 -0.75
C ALA A 56 -15.83 -3.11 0.62
N ASP A 57 -15.81 -4.41 0.95
CA ASP A 57 -16.22 -4.95 2.26
C ASP A 57 -15.06 -4.96 3.28
N LYS A 58 -13.87 -4.46 2.91
CA LYS A 58 -12.67 -4.37 3.74
C LYS A 58 -12.22 -5.71 4.36
N LYS A 59 -12.56 -6.84 3.71
CA LYS A 59 -12.13 -8.19 4.12
C LYS A 59 -10.86 -8.66 3.43
N PHE A 60 -10.46 -7.96 2.36
CA PHE A 60 -9.27 -8.26 1.59
C PHE A 60 -8.58 -6.98 1.18
N ALA A 61 -7.27 -6.92 1.42
CA ALA A 61 -6.41 -5.99 0.72
C ALA A 61 -5.13 -6.68 0.27
N ALA A 62 -4.55 -6.22 -0.83
CA ALA A 62 -3.23 -6.59 -1.26
C ALA A 62 -2.43 -5.32 -1.53
N VAL A 63 -1.17 -5.31 -1.07
CA VAL A 63 -0.29 -4.15 -1.18
C VAL A 63 1.04 -4.56 -1.78
N ARG A 64 1.61 -3.70 -2.61
CA ARG A 64 2.97 -3.88 -3.14
C ARG A 64 3.68 -2.53 -3.26
N LEU A 65 4.97 -2.52 -2.94
CA LEU A 65 5.84 -1.35 -3.12
C LEU A 65 6.67 -1.53 -4.38
N LEU A 66 6.67 -0.50 -5.22
CA LEU A 66 7.41 -0.42 -6.47
C LEU A 66 8.37 0.76 -6.40
N GLN A 67 9.57 0.59 -6.96
CA GLN A 67 10.51 1.67 -7.21
C GLN A 67 10.49 2.02 -8.69
N PHE A 68 10.37 3.31 -8.98
CA PHE A 68 10.61 3.86 -10.28
C PHE A 68 12.10 3.99 -10.52
N ILE A 69 12.58 3.22 -11.49
CA ILE A 69 13.91 3.32 -12.10
C ILE A 69 13.64 3.79 -13.53
N PRO A 70 14.43 4.68 -14.15
CA PRO A 70 14.06 5.31 -15.42
C PRO A 70 13.37 4.36 -16.41
N TYR A 71 12.14 4.74 -16.80
CA TYR A 71 11.25 4.02 -17.72
C TYR A 71 10.62 2.71 -17.20
N SER A 72 10.79 2.34 -15.93
CA SER A 72 10.25 1.08 -15.38
C SER A 72 9.89 1.15 -13.89
N TYR A 73 8.98 0.25 -13.46
CA TYR A 73 8.64 0.02 -12.06
C TYR A 73 9.11 -1.37 -11.64
N ILE A 74 10.03 -1.43 -10.67
CA ILE A 74 10.57 -2.68 -10.13
C ILE A 74 9.94 -2.95 -8.76
N PRO A 75 9.45 -4.18 -8.48
CA PRO A 75 9.03 -4.55 -7.13
C PRO A 75 10.19 -4.43 -6.14
N VAL A 76 9.97 -3.65 -5.09
CA VAL A 76 10.86 -3.61 -3.92
C VAL A 76 10.57 -4.80 -3.01
N ILE A 77 9.29 -5.20 -2.95
CA ILE A 77 8.78 -6.35 -2.20
C ILE A 77 7.72 -7.08 -3.00
N ASP A 78 7.53 -8.35 -2.64
CA ASP A 78 6.41 -9.15 -3.12
C ASP A 78 5.08 -8.64 -2.58
N MET A 79 4.00 -8.99 -3.27
CA MET A 79 2.65 -8.62 -2.90
C MET A 79 2.28 -9.20 -1.54
N GLN A 80 1.97 -8.33 -0.58
CA GLN A 80 1.52 -8.70 0.75
C GLN A 80 0.00 -8.67 0.83
N TYR A 81 -0.59 -9.73 1.38
CA TYR A 81 -2.03 -9.85 1.57
C TYR A 81 -2.42 -9.55 3.00
N LEU A 82 -3.35 -8.61 3.18
CA LEU A 82 -3.83 -8.13 4.46
C LEU A 82 -5.28 -8.57 4.68
N ARG A 83 -5.63 -8.79 5.95
CA ARG A 83 -6.97 -9.18 6.40
C ARG A 83 -7.33 -8.41 7.67
N ASN A 84 -8.64 -8.20 7.86
CA ASN A 84 -9.24 -7.69 9.10
C ASN A 84 -8.55 -6.40 9.60
N ASP A 85 -7.99 -6.41 10.81
CA ASP A 85 -7.47 -5.24 11.52
C ASP A 85 -6.35 -4.52 10.76
N LYS A 86 -5.53 -5.26 10.00
CA LYS A 86 -4.46 -4.68 9.17
C LYS A 86 -5.01 -3.78 8.07
N ILE A 87 -6.22 -4.05 7.58
CA ILE A 87 -6.87 -3.26 6.53
C ILE A 87 -7.33 -1.91 7.09
N ILE A 88 -7.84 -1.89 8.32
CA ILE A 88 -8.25 -0.66 9.00
C ILE A 88 -7.03 0.23 9.27
N ALA A 89 -5.94 -0.37 9.75
CA ALA A 89 -4.68 0.36 9.97
C ALA A 89 -4.11 0.93 8.66
N LEU A 90 -4.14 0.15 7.58
CA LEU A 90 -3.76 0.61 6.24
C LEU A 90 -4.66 1.76 5.78
N GLU A 91 -5.98 1.67 5.92
CA GLU A 91 -6.91 2.72 5.51
C GLU A 91 -6.63 4.03 6.26
N ASN A 92 -6.43 3.97 7.57
CA ASN A 92 -6.06 5.13 8.38
C ASN A 92 -4.75 5.76 7.90
N PHE A 93 -3.73 4.95 7.60
CA PHE A 93 -2.49 5.41 6.98
C PHE A 93 -2.77 6.09 5.63
N LEU A 94 -3.59 5.50 4.77
CA LEU A 94 -3.88 6.08 3.46
C LEU A 94 -4.75 7.34 3.52
N GLU A 95 -5.54 7.55 4.56
CA GLU A 95 -6.40 8.75 4.70
C GLU A 95 -5.69 9.93 5.38
N HIS A 96 -4.80 9.67 6.35
CA HIS A 96 -4.19 10.73 7.17
C HIS A 96 -3.13 11.57 6.44
N TYR A 97 -2.46 11.03 5.42
CA TYR A 97 -1.44 11.78 4.69
C TYR A 97 -2.03 12.29 3.37
N LYS A 98 -2.71 13.44 3.42
CA LYS A 98 -3.11 14.22 2.23
C LYS A 98 -1.99 15.14 1.78
#